data_AF-A0A0Q7TTZ6-F1
#
_entry.id   AF-A0A0Q7TTZ6-F1
#
_cell.length_a   1.000
_cell.length_b   1.000
_cell.length_c   1.000
_cell.angle_alpha   90.00
_cell.angle_beta   90.00
_cell.angle_gamma   90.00
#
_symmetry.space_group_name_H-M   'P 1'
#
loop_
_entity.id
_entity.type
_entity.pdbx_description
1 polymer ?
#
loop_
_entity_poly.entity_id
_entity_poly.type
_entity_poly.pdbx_seq_one_letter_code
_entity_poly.pdbx_strand_id
1 'polypeptide(L)'
;MDKPVQPRPVVVTLRPEDAFDLGERVARGEFSSLDEAVAAELADLNYRRAVEIMGGGDKLEALLERLEAEDDPAANVEAEGFFAELRAGLKQRLDASRG
;
A
#
# COMPACT_ATOMS: atom_id res chain seq x y z
N MET A 1 -1.57 -12.54 9.49
CA MET A 1 -1.01 -13.77 8.85
C MET A 1 -1.29 -13.69 7.36
N ASP A 2 -0.59 -12.81 6.65
CA ASP A 2 -0.60 -12.85 5.18
C ASP A 2 0.36 -13.94 4.73
N LYS A 3 -0.18 -14.98 4.10
CA LYS A 3 0.66 -15.91 3.36
C LYS A 3 1.35 -15.08 2.27
N PRO A 4 2.67 -15.22 2.06
CA PRO A 4 3.32 -14.61 0.91
C PRO A 4 2.56 -15.08 -0.34
N VAL A 5 1.91 -14.12 -1.01
CA VAL A 5 1.22 -14.39 -2.27
C VAL A 5 2.31 -14.81 -3.23
N GLN A 6 2.36 -16.09 -3.59
CA GLN A 6 3.31 -16.53 -4.60
C GLN A 6 2.96 -15.83 -5.91
N PRO A 7 3.90 -15.07 -6.50
CA PRO A 7 3.64 -14.39 -7.75
C PRO A 7 3.29 -15.45 -8.79
N ARG A 8 2.08 -15.33 -9.37
CA ARG A 8 1.66 -16.20 -10.45
C ARG A 8 2.28 -15.69 -11.74
N PRO A 9 2.87 -16.55 -12.58
CA PRO A 9 3.31 -16.15 -13.90
C PRO A 9 2.12 -15.58 -14.69
N VAL A 10 2.31 -14.42 -15.29
CA VAL A 10 1.31 -13.78 -16.16
C VAL A 10 1.93 -13.64 -17.54
N VAL A 11 1.15 -13.99 -18.57
CA VAL A 11 1.53 -13.74 -19.96
C VAL A 11 0.86 -12.45 -20.40
N VAL A 12 1.66 -11.54 -20.96
CA VAL A 12 1.17 -10.26 -21.50
C VAL A 12 1.49 -10.17 -22.99
N THR A 13 0.66 -9.46 -23.73
CA THR A 13 0.90 -9.16 -25.15
C THR A 13 1.14 -7.68 -25.28
N LEU A 14 2.33 -7.32 -25.73
CA LEU A 14 2.71 -5.95 -26.01
C LEU A 14 2.51 -5.64 -27.49
N ARG A 15 2.33 -4.36 -27.80
CA ARG A 15 2.41 -3.91 -29.18
C ARG A 15 3.87 -4.02 -29.65
N PRO A 16 4.12 -4.28 -30.94
CA PRO A 16 5.48 -4.46 -31.45
C PRO A 16 6.41 -3.28 -31.15
N GLU A 17 5.90 -2.05 -31.22
CA GLU A 17 6.64 -0.84 -30.90
C GLU A 17 7.09 -0.79 -29.43
N ASP A 18 6.18 -1.08 -28.49
CA ASP A 18 6.48 -1.05 -27.06
C ASP A 18 7.48 -2.15 -26.69
N ALA A 19 7.35 -3.34 -27.30
CA ALA A 19 8.28 -4.44 -27.09
C ALA A 19 9.69 -4.12 -27.62
N PHE A 20 9.77 -3.45 -28.76
CA PHE A 20 11.04 -3.02 -29.35
C PHE A 20 11.73 -1.97 -28.46
N ASP A 21 10.99 -0.94 -28.03
CA ASP A 21 11.53 0.13 -27.19
C ASP A 21 12.04 -0.41 -25.83
N LEU A 22 11.32 -1.35 -25.22
CA LEU A 22 11.78 -2.03 -24.00
C LEU A 22 13.01 -2.90 -24.26
N GLY A 23 13.09 -3.57 -25.41
CA GLY A 23 14.26 -4.31 -25.84
C GLY A 23 15.52 -3.44 -25.95
N GLU A 24 15.39 -2.24 -26.52
CA GLU A 24 16.49 -1.27 -26.62
C GLU A 24 16.93 -0.76 -25.25
N ARG A 25 16.00 -0.57 -24.30
CA ARG A 25 16.33 -0.18 -22.91
C ARG A 25 17.10 -1.28 -22.18
N VAL A 26 16.73 -2.54 -22.38
CA VAL A 26 17.49 -3.69 -21.87
C VAL A 26 18.87 -3.76 -22.52
N ALA A 27 18.97 -3.57 -23.83
CA ALA A 27 20.24 -3.57 -24.55
C ALA A 27 21.20 -2.47 -24.08
N ARG A 28 20.66 -1.31 -23.67
CA ARG A 28 21.42 -0.22 -23.07
C ARG A 28 21.77 -0.44 -21.59
N GLY A 29 21.29 -1.53 -20.99
CA GLY A 29 21.56 -1.90 -19.61
C GLY A 29 20.70 -1.13 -18.59
N GLU A 30 19.61 -0.50 -19.00
CA GLU A 30 18.65 0.13 -18.07
C GLU A 30 17.93 -0.92 -17.21
N PHE A 31 17.72 -2.12 -17.76
CA PHE A 31 17.14 -3.27 -17.08
C PHE A 31 17.93 -4.54 -17.41
N SER A 32 17.93 -5.51 -16.50
CA SER A 32 18.60 -6.80 -16.68
C SER A 32 17.83 -7.75 -17.61
N SER A 33 16.54 -7.54 -17.80
CA SER A 33 15.67 -8.38 -18.64
C SER A 33 14.42 -7.63 -19.12
N LEU A 34 13.76 -8.19 -20.15
CA LEU A 34 12.45 -7.69 -20.60
C LEU A 34 11.38 -7.81 -19.50
N ASP A 35 11.41 -8.87 -18.70
CA ASP A 35 10.45 -9.06 -17.61
C ASP A 35 10.58 -7.97 -16.56
N GLU A 36 11.81 -7.59 -16.19
CA GLU A 36 12.08 -6.48 -15.29
C GLU A 36 11.61 -5.14 -15.88
N ALA A 37 11.89 -4.90 -17.17
CA ALA A 37 11.48 -3.68 -17.85
C ALA A 37 9.94 -3.55 -17.87
N VAL A 38 9.22 -4.65 -18.15
CA VAL A 38 7.75 -4.68 -18.11
C VAL A 38 7.23 -4.48 -16.69
N ALA A 39 7.86 -5.11 -15.69
CA ALA A 39 7.47 -4.93 -14.29
C ALA A 39 7.64 -3.48 -13.83
N ALA A 40 8.70 -2.80 -14.25
CA ALA A 40 8.93 -1.39 -13.95
C ALA A 40 7.85 -0.48 -14.56
N GLU A 41 7.50 -0.67 -15.84
CA GLU A 41 6.43 0.11 -16.48
C GLU A 41 5.06 -0.15 -15.85
N LEU A 42 4.77 -1.39 -15.44
CA LEU A 42 3.54 -1.71 -14.71
C LEU A 42 3.51 -1.09 -13.31
N ALA A 43 4.66 -1.02 -12.63
CA ALA A 43 4.78 -0.35 -11.34
C ALA A 43 4.51 1.15 -11.47
N ASP A 44 5.08 1.81 -12.49
CA ASP A 44 4.83 3.23 -12.76
C ASP A 44 3.36 3.50 -13.12
N LEU A 45 2.76 2.64 -13.97
CA LEU A 45 1.34 2.73 -14.29
C LEU A 45 0.48 2.59 -13.03
N ASN A 46 0.82 1.65 -12.15
CA ASN A 46 0.10 1.44 -10.91
C ASN A 46 0.24 2.64 -9.96
N TYR A 47 1.44 3.23 -9.87
CA TYR A 47 1.67 4.45 -9.11
C TYR A 47 0.81 5.60 -9.63
N ARG A 48 0.82 5.86 -10.95
CA ARG A 48 -0.02 6.90 -11.58
C ARG A 48 -1.51 6.69 -11.29
N ARG A 49 -1.96 5.45 -11.32
CA ARG A 49 -3.34 5.09 -10.97
C ARG A 49 -3.63 5.32 -9.49
N ALA A 50 -2.70 5.00 -8.60
CA ALA A 50 -2.84 5.27 -7.17
C ALA A 50 -2.92 6.78 -6.89
N VAL A 51 -2.09 7.58 -7.56
CA VAL A 51 -2.11 9.04 -7.50
C VAL A 51 -3.48 9.59 -7.91
N GLU A 52 -4.05 9.07 -9.00
CA GLU A 52 -5.38 9.46 -9.47
C GLU A 52 -6.47 9.12 -8.43
N ILE A 53 -6.47 7.88 -7.92
CA ILE A 53 -7.43 7.40 -6.91
C ILE A 53 -7.35 8.25 -5.63
N MET A 54 -6.15 8.59 -5.18
CA MET A 54 -5.92 9.41 -3.99
C MET A 54 -6.24 10.89 -4.20
N GLY A 55 -6.43 11.32 -5.46
CA GLY A 55 -6.71 12.70 -5.82
C GLY A 55 -5.50 13.62 -5.61
N GLY A 56 -4.30 13.13 -5.91
CA GLY A 56 -3.05 13.89 -5.92
C GLY A 56 -1.84 13.13 -5.35
N GLY A 57 -0.65 13.41 -5.90
CA GLY A 57 0.62 12.76 -5.50
C GLY A 57 0.97 13.01 -4.03
N ASP A 58 0.86 14.26 -3.59
CA ASP A 58 1.13 14.66 -2.20
C ASP A 58 0.29 13.85 -1.18
N LYS A 59 -0.94 13.49 -1.53
CA LYS A 59 -1.82 12.69 -0.66
C LYS A 59 -1.43 11.22 -0.63
N LEU A 60 -0.94 10.70 -1.75
CA LEU A 60 -0.42 9.34 -1.82
C LEU A 60 0.87 9.24 -0.99
N GLU A 61 1.81 10.16 -1.18
CA GLU A 61 3.07 10.18 -0.43
C GLU A 61 2.84 10.34 1.07
N ALA A 62 1.98 11.27 1.49
CA ALA A 62 1.63 11.43 2.91
C ALA A 62 0.99 10.17 3.53
N LEU A 63 0.24 9.39 2.73
CA LEU A 63 -0.31 8.11 3.17
C LEU A 63 0.79 7.05 3.29
N LEU A 64 1.69 6.95 2.29
CA LEU A 64 2.79 5.99 2.28
C LEU A 64 3.76 6.25 3.45
N GLU A 65 4.17 7.50 3.66
CA GLU A 65 5.00 7.90 4.80
C GLU A 65 4.37 7.49 6.14
N ARG A 66 3.06 7.69 6.27
CA ARG A 66 2.33 7.29 7.47
C ARG A 66 2.30 5.77 7.64
N LEU A 67 2.08 5.01 6.57
CA LEU A 67 2.06 3.55 6.62
C LEU A 67 3.43 2.95 6.91
N GLU A 68 4.51 3.56 6.42
CA GLU A 68 5.89 3.17 6.74
C GLU A 68 6.26 3.48 8.19
N ALA A 69 5.69 4.56 8.76
CA ALA A 69 5.91 4.96 10.14
C ALA A 69 5.02 4.23 11.16
N GLU A 70 3.91 3.62 10.72
CA GLU A 70 3.03 2.84 11.59
C GLU A 70 3.64 1.46 11.89
N ASP A 71 3.82 1.13 13.17
CA ASP A 71 4.10 -0.24 13.62
C ASP A 71 2.91 -1.17 13.33
N ASP A 72 3.17 -2.49 13.39
CA ASP A 72 2.21 -3.56 13.06
C ASP A 72 0.76 -3.19 13.45
N PRO A 73 -0.16 -3.03 12.47
CA PRO A 73 -1.53 -2.63 12.74
C PRO A 73 -2.28 -3.60 13.67
N ALA A 74 -1.79 -4.83 13.84
CA ALA A 74 -2.30 -5.77 14.83
C ALA A 74 -2.01 -5.36 16.28
N ALA A 75 -0.99 -4.53 16.53
CA ALA A 75 -0.65 -3.98 17.85
C ALA A 75 -1.42 -2.69 18.19
N ASN A 76 -2.07 -2.06 17.20
CA ASN A 76 -2.68 -0.74 17.36
C ASN A 76 -4.02 -0.72 18.10
N VAL A 77 -4.66 -1.87 18.37
CA VAL A 77 -5.96 -1.90 19.05
C VAL A 77 -6.04 -3.05 20.07
N GLU A 78 -5.69 -2.76 21.32
CA GLU A 78 -6.17 -3.56 22.46
C GLU A 78 -7.61 -3.12 22.76
N ALA A 79 -8.54 -3.64 21.96
CA ALA A 79 -9.93 -3.19 21.94
C ALA A 79 -10.61 -3.39 23.31
N GLU A 80 -10.27 -4.46 24.01
CA GLU A 80 -10.96 -4.88 25.22
C GLU A 80 -10.66 -3.94 26.39
N GLY A 81 -9.41 -3.58 26.64
CA GLY A 81 -9.04 -2.57 27.64
C GLY A 81 -9.49 -1.17 27.27
N PHE A 82 -9.44 -0.76 26.00
CA PHE A 82 -10.00 0.54 25.58
C PHE A 82 -11.50 0.65 25.94
N PHE A 83 -12.29 -0.39 25.62
CA PHE A 83 -13.72 -0.40 25.96
C PHE A 83 -13.96 -0.56 27.47
N ALA A 84 -13.09 -1.28 28.19
CA ALA A 84 -13.17 -1.40 29.63
C ALA A 84 -12.95 -0.06 30.34
N GLU A 85 -11.93 0.70 29.92
CA GLU A 85 -11.63 2.05 30.42
C GLU A 85 -12.76 3.04 30.09
N LEU A 86 -13.23 3.05 28.84
CA LEU A 86 -14.35 3.88 28.43
C LEU A 86 -15.61 3.60 29.28
N ARG A 87 -15.91 2.32 29.50
CA ARG A 87 -17.06 1.91 30.33
C ARG A 87 -16.88 2.31 31.80
N ALA A 88 -15.67 2.20 32.34
CA ALA A 88 -15.38 2.62 33.72
C ALA A 88 -15.55 4.13 33.88
N GLY A 89 -15.03 4.94 32.95
CA GLY A 89 -15.18 6.39 32.97
C GLY A 89 -16.64 6.85 32.84
N LEU A 90 -17.44 6.18 32.00
CA LEU A 90 -18.88 6.45 31.88
C LEU A 90 -19.64 6.12 33.17
N LYS A 91 -19.30 5.02 33.86
CA LYS A 91 -19.90 4.68 35.17
C LYS A 91 -19.58 5.74 36.23
N GLN A 92 -18.31 6.13 36.35
CA GLN A 92 -17.90 7.18 37.29
C GLN A 92 -18.65 8.50 37.07
N ARG A 93 -18.80 8.92 35.81
CA ARG A 93 -19.56 10.14 35.46
C ARG A 93 -21.04 10.02 35.79
N LEU A 94 -21.62 8.84 35.59
CA LEU A 94 -23.03 8.58 35.90
C LEU A 94 -23.26 8.63 37.42
N ASP A 95 -22.39 7.97 38.19
CA ASP A 95 -22.47 7.92 39.64
C ASP A 95 -22.25 9.31 40.26
N ALA A 96 -21.30 10.10 39.73
CA ALA A 96 -21.06 11.48 40.16
C ALA A 96 -22.21 12.45 39.84
N SER A 97 -23.09 12.13 38.89
CA SER A 97 -24.29 12.94 38.59
C SER A 97 -25.51 12.56 39.42
N ARG A 98 -25.44 11.44 40.16
CA ARG A 98 -26.54 10.85 40.94
C ARG A 98 -26.36 11.02 42.46
N GLY A 99 -25.22 11.52 42.91
CA GLY A 99 -24.98 12.01 44.27
C GLY A 99 -25.09 13.52 44.32
#